data_AF-A0A3D1TS16-F1
#
_entry.id   AF-A0A3D1TS16-F1
#
_cell.length_a   1.000
_cell.length_b   1.000
_cell.length_c   1.000
_cell.angle_alpha   90.00
_cell.angle_beta   90.00
_cell.angle_gamma   90.00
#
_symmetry.space_group_name_H-M   'P 1'
#
loop_
_entity.id
_entity.type
_entity.pdbx_description
1 polymer ?
#
loop_
_entity_poly.entity_id
_entity_poly.type
_entity_poly.pdbx_seq_one_letter_code
_entity_poly.pdbx_strand_id
1 'polypeptide(L)'
;MCGIAGVLSWDRPPEIEPLRAMTHALRHRGPDAEGVVARGPVALGHRRLSIIDVSSSSNQPMHDDSGRFWIVFNGEIYNYRELRQELVSSGAEFLTRSDTEVILEAYKHWGDGCTERLNGMFAFAIWDESQRRLFLARDRLGKKPLYYHRLGDRGVVFASELKSLRLHPAIAGTVNPTALGHYLSLNYTLTSACIL
;
A
#
# COMPACT_ATOMS: atom_id res chain seq x y z
N MET A 1 0.43 -7.38 -11.83
CA MET A 1 0.24 -6.09 -11.14
C MET A 1 0.37 -6.38 -9.65
N CYS A 2 1.16 -5.71 -8.84
CA CYS A 2 1.26 -6.13 -7.43
C CYS A 2 -0.08 -5.95 -6.66
N GLY A 3 -0.25 -6.58 -5.51
CA GLY A 3 -1.38 -6.37 -4.61
C GLY A 3 -0.87 -5.93 -3.24
N ILE A 4 -1.54 -4.94 -2.63
CA ILE A 4 -1.25 -4.50 -1.26
C ILE A 4 -2.49 -4.65 -0.39
N ALA A 5 -2.28 -5.02 0.87
CA ALA A 5 -3.28 -5.08 1.92
C ALA A 5 -2.66 -4.65 3.25
N GLY A 6 -3.46 -4.15 4.18
CA GLY A 6 -2.97 -3.86 5.51
C GLY A 6 -4.04 -3.39 6.47
N VAL A 7 -3.66 -3.40 7.74
CA VAL A 7 -4.50 -3.01 8.88
C VAL A 7 -3.65 -2.18 9.82
N LEU A 8 -4.18 -1.03 10.23
CA LEU A 8 -3.74 -0.28 11.40
C LEU A 8 -4.85 -0.39 12.44
N SER A 9 -4.49 -0.77 13.66
CA SER A 9 -5.41 -0.89 14.79
C SER A 9 -4.72 -0.40 16.07
N TRP A 10 -5.30 0.62 16.70
CA TRP A 10 -4.77 1.24 17.92
C TRP A 10 -5.16 0.51 19.19
N ASP A 11 -6.34 -0.11 19.22
CA ASP A 11 -6.88 -0.78 20.40
C ASP A 11 -6.17 -2.09 20.69
N ARG A 12 -5.95 -2.89 19.65
CA ARG A 12 -5.30 -4.20 19.73
C ARG A 12 -4.44 -4.45 18.49
N PRO A 13 -3.30 -5.13 18.62
CA PRO A 13 -2.50 -5.55 17.48
C PRO A 13 -3.36 -6.28 16.43
N PRO A 14 -3.18 -6.00 15.13
CA PRO A 14 -3.95 -6.67 14.09
C PRO A 14 -3.76 -8.20 14.12
N GLU A 15 -4.85 -8.94 13.93
CA GLU A 15 -4.80 -10.38 13.73
C GLU A 15 -4.17 -10.70 12.37
N ILE A 16 -3.18 -11.59 12.34
CA ILE A 16 -2.42 -11.89 11.13
C ILE A 16 -3.20 -12.76 10.15
N GLU A 17 -4.04 -13.68 10.64
CA GLU A 17 -4.80 -14.59 9.77
C GLU A 17 -5.78 -13.88 8.84
N PRO A 18 -6.61 -12.91 9.30
CA PRO A 18 -7.39 -12.07 8.40
C PRO A 18 -6.52 -11.37 7.34
N LEU A 19 -5.37 -10.81 7.72
CA LEU A 19 -4.47 -10.17 6.77
C LEU A 19 -3.85 -11.15 5.76
N ARG A 20 -3.53 -12.38 6.17
CA ARG A 20 -3.08 -13.44 5.26
C ARG A 20 -4.16 -13.80 4.26
N ALA A 21 -5.41 -13.93 4.70
CA ALA A 21 -6.56 -14.17 3.82
C ALA A 21 -6.76 -13.02 2.82
N MET A 22 -6.73 -11.77 3.30
CA MET A 22 -6.77 -10.56 2.46
C MET A 22 -5.64 -10.59 1.41
N THR A 23 -4.42 -10.89 1.83
CA THR A 23 -3.24 -10.95 0.94
C THR A 23 -3.33 -12.10 -0.05
N HIS A 24 -3.84 -13.27 0.36
CA HIS A 24 -4.06 -14.43 -0.51
C HIS A 24 -5.09 -14.15 -1.60
N ALA A 25 -6.17 -13.43 -1.30
CA ALA A 25 -7.18 -13.03 -2.28
C ALA A 25 -6.63 -12.12 -3.40
N LEU A 26 -5.42 -11.58 -3.23
CA LEU A 26 -4.71 -10.77 -4.21
C LEU A 26 -3.67 -11.56 -5.03
N ARG A 27 -3.55 -12.88 -4.85
CA ARG A 27 -2.56 -13.73 -5.53
C ARG A 27 -2.61 -13.61 -7.06
N HIS A 28 -3.79 -13.45 -7.65
CA HIS A 28 -3.96 -13.29 -9.09
C HIS A 28 -3.29 -12.03 -9.64
N ARG A 29 -3.02 -11.03 -8.81
CA ARG A 29 -2.32 -9.82 -9.24
C ARG A 29 -0.80 -10.06 -9.28
N GLY A 30 -0.27 -10.69 -8.22
CA GLY A 30 1.16 -10.93 -8.01
C GLY A 30 1.46 -12.36 -7.56
N PRO A 31 1.74 -13.28 -8.51
CA PRO A 31 1.98 -14.68 -8.21
C PRO A 31 3.44 -15.01 -7.83
N ASP A 32 4.38 -14.07 -8.01
CA ASP A 32 5.82 -14.36 -7.98
C ASP A 32 6.40 -14.37 -6.56
N ALA A 33 5.89 -13.48 -5.69
CA ALA A 33 6.28 -13.45 -4.28
C ALA A 33 5.15 -12.96 -3.38
N GLU A 34 5.27 -13.25 -2.10
CA GLU A 34 4.35 -12.84 -1.05
C GLU A 34 5.09 -12.40 0.20
N GLY A 35 4.47 -11.52 0.98
CA GLY A 35 4.99 -11.13 2.28
C GLY A 35 3.88 -10.60 3.18
N VAL A 36 4.00 -10.90 4.48
CA VAL A 36 3.14 -10.33 5.53
C VAL A 36 4.03 -10.01 6.72
N VAL A 37 3.87 -8.81 7.28
CA VAL A 37 4.61 -8.37 8.48
C VAL A 37 3.65 -7.72 9.48
N ALA A 38 3.92 -7.91 10.77
CA ALA A 38 3.28 -7.20 11.88
C ALA A 38 4.32 -6.33 12.60
N ARG A 39 3.98 -5.07 12.86
CA ARG A 39 4.81 -4.11 13.60
C ARG A 39 3.91 -3.33 14.56
N GLY A 40 3.76 -3.85 15.79
CA GLY A 40 2.92 -3.26 16.83
C GLY A 40 1.47 -3.06 16.35
N PRO A 41 1.01 -1.82 16.16
CA PRO A 41 -0.36 -1.51 15.76
C PRO A 41 -0.64 -1.72 14.25
N VAL A 42 0.38 -1.96 13.43
CA VAL A 42 0.22 -2.15 11.97
C VAL A 42 0.53 -3.58 11.54
N ALA A 43 -0.17 -4.04 10.51
CA ALA A 43 0.21 -5.21 9.75
C ALA A 43 0.05 -4.93 8.26
N LEU A 44 1.06 -5.30 7.46
CA LEU A 44 1.16 -5.03 6.03
C LEU A 44 1.33 -6.33 5.26
N GLY A 45 0.67 -6.45 4.11
CA GLY A 45 0.67 -7.61 3.23
C GLY A 45 0.91 -7.21 1.77
N HIS A 46 1.68 -8.03 1.05
CA HIS A 46 2.04 -7.80 -0.35
C HIS A 46 1.97 -9.07 -1.19
N ARG A 47 1.57 -8.88 -2.46
CA ARG A 47 1.66 -9.84 -3.56
C ARG A 47 2.43 -9.22 -4.69
N ARG A 48 3.51 -9.85 -5.12
CA ARG A 48 4.44 -9.27 -6.09
C ARG A 48 4.26 -9.89 -7.47
N LEU A 49 4.21 -9.04 -8.49
CA LEU A 49 4.57 -9.39 -9.86
C LEU A 49 5.92 -8.72 -10.14
N SER A 50 6.96 -9.51 -10.34
CA SER A 50 8.34 -9.05 -10.43
C SER A 50 8.63 -8.51 -11.84
N ILE A 51 8.49 -7.20 -12.02
CA ILE A 51 8.79 -6.51 -13.29
C ILE A 51 10.13 -5.77 -13.20
N ILE A 52 10.27 -4.88 -12.21
CA ILE A 52 11.50 -4.14 -11.94
C ILE A 52 12.24 -4.80 -10.77
N ASP A 53 13.55 -4.98 -10.93
CA ASP A 53 14.47 -5.60 -9.98
C ASP A 53 13.98 -6.95 -9.44
N VAL A 54 14.08 -8.00 -10.23
CA VAL A 54 13.57 -9.36 -9.90
C VAL A 54 14.25 -10.03 -8.70
N SER A 55 15.20 -9.36 -8.03
CA SER A 55 15.85 -9.85 -6.82
C SER A 55 14.88 -10.07 -5.67
N SER A 56 15.22 -11.00 -4.77
CA SER A 56 14.50 -11.25 -3.54
C SER A 56 14.69 -10.12 -2.51
N SER A 57 15.78 -9.36 -2.59
CA SER A 57 16.00 -8.17 -1.74
C SER A 57 14.99 -7.06 -2.01
N SER A 58 14.31 -7.09 -3.15
CA SER A 58 13.21 -6.17 -3.50
C SER A 58 11.83 -6.69 -3.11
N ASN A 59 11.75 -7.79 -2.35
CA ASN A 59 10.47 -8.30 -1.87
C ASN A 59 9.87 -7.37 -0.81
N GLN A 60 8.54 -7.39 -0.74
CA GLN A 60 7.78 -6.51 0.14
C GLN A 60 6.90 -7.34 1.09
N PRO A 61 6.53 -6.83 2.28
CA PRO A 61 6.84 -5.49 2.81
C PRO A 61 8.34 -5.22 2.98
N MET A 62 8.81 -4.11 2.41
CA MET A 62 10.21 -3.68 2.44
C MET A 62 10.42 -2.77 3.65
N HIS A 63 11.62 -2.76 4.23
CA HIS A 63 11.98 -1.85 5.32
C HIS A 63 13.31 -1.18 5.07
N ASP A 64 13.57 -0.08 5.78
CA ASP A 64 14.89 0.56 5.81
C ASP A 64 15.85 -0.19 6.75
N ASP A 65 17.14 0.13 6.71
CA ASP A 65 18.17 -0.53 7.54
C ASP A 65 17.93 -0.42 9.04
N SER A 66 17.27 0.65 9.50
CA SER A 66 16.93 0.82 10.91
C SER A 66 15.72 -0.02 11.35
N GLY A 67 14.94 -0.53 10.39
CA GLY A 67 13.67 -1.20 10.63
C GLY A 67 12.54 -0.27 11.08
N ARG A 68 12.75 1.05 11.08
CA ARG A 68 11.77 2.06 11.48
C ARG A 68 10.68 2.24 10.43
N PHE A 69 11.05 2.24 9.16
CA PHE A 69 10.14 2.51 8.05
C PHE A 69 9.82 1.22 7.32
N TRP A 70 8.54 0.99 7.05
CA TRP A 70 8.06 -0.18 6.30
C TRP A 70 7.16 0.26 5.15
N ILE A 71 7.31 -0.35 3.98
CA ILE A 71 6.52 -0.02 2.78
C ILE A 71 5.94 -1.25 2.09
N VAL A 72 4.69 -1.09 1.64
CA VAL A 72 4.09 -1.90 0.57
C VAL A 72 3.64 -1.01 -0.57
N PHE A 73 3.90 -1.44 -1.80
CA PHE A 73 3.75 -0.67 -3.01
C PHE A 73 3.23 -1.53 -4.16
N ASN A 74 2.23 -0.99 -4.86
CA ASN A 74 1.75 -1.49 -6.13
C ASN A 74 1.82 -0.36 -7.15
N GLY A 75 2.73 -0.47 -8.11
CA GLY A 75 2.91 0.58 -9.09
C GLY A 75 4.18 0.45 -9.90
N GLU A 76 4.54 1.56 -10.50
CA GLU A 76 5.82 1.82 -11.13
C GLU A 76 6.11 3.32 -11.04
N ILE A 77 7.31 3.67 -10.56
CA ILE A 77 7.78 5.06 -10.56
C ILE A 77 8.72 5.24 -11.76
N TYR A 78 8.29 6.01 -12.74
CA TYR A 78 9.00 6.20 -14.01
C TYR A 78 10.28 7.02 -13.83
N ASN A 79 10.25 8.02 -12.95
CA ASN A 79 11.40 8.88 -12.66
C ASN A 79 12.27 8.39 -11.49
N TYR A 80 12.25 7.09 -11.18
CA TYR A 80 12.96 6.55 -10.01
C TYR A 80 14.48 6.73 -10.09
N ARG A 81 15.06 6.75 -11.30
CA ARG A 81 16.51 6.91 -11.51
C ARG A 81 16.96 8.33 -11.20
N GLU A 82 16.21 9.31 -11.69
CA GLU A 82 16.43 10.73 -11.45
C GLU A 82 16.28 11.05 -9.96
N LEU A 83 15.20 10.57 -9.33
CA LEU A 83 14.98 10.73 -7.90
C LEU A 83 16.07 10.07 -7.06
N ARG A 84 16.52 8.87 -7.46
CA ARG A 84 17.63 8.20 -6.77
C ARG A 84 18.90 9.06 -6.80
N GLN A 85 19.24 9.66 -7.93
CA GLN A 85 20.42 10.52 -8.04
C GLN A 85 20.32 11.76 -7.13
N GLU A 86 19.14 12.38 -7.06
CA GLU A 86 18.88 13.51 -6.17
C GLU A 86 19.00 13.12 -4.69
N LEU A 87 18.43 11.98 -4.31
CA LEU A 87 18.49 11.45 -2.94
C LEU A 87 19.91 11.06 -2.54
N VAL A 88 20.67 10.39 -3.42
CA VAL A 88 22.09 10.06 -3.19
C VAL A 88 22.91 11.33 -3.01
N SER A 89 22.66 12.36 -3.82
CA SER A 89 23.33 13.66 -3.68
C SER A 89 23.01 14.36 -2.35
N SER A 90 21.89 13.97 -1.72
CA SER A 90 21.46 14.45 -0.40
C SER A 90 21.88 13.51 0.74
N GLY A 91 22.68 12.48 0.45
CA GLY A 91 23.25 11.55 1.43
C GLY A 91 22.46 10.26 1.66
N ALA A 92 21.45 9.95 0.85
CA ALA A 92 20.73 8.68 0.96
C ALA A 92 21.57 7.50 0.44
N GLU A 93 21.57 6.41 1.20
CA GLU A 93 22.16 5.13 0.81
C GLU A 93 21.06 4.16 0.35
N PHE A 94 21.39 3.27 -0.59
CA PHE A 94 20.43 2.35 -1.18
C PHE A 94 21.00 0.93 -1.25
N LEU A 95 20.19 -0.04 -0.85
CA LEU A 95 20.48 -1.48 -0.83
C LEU A 95 20.02 -2.20 -2.10
N THR A 96 18.94 -1.72 -2.72
CA THR A 96 18.31 -2.31 -3.91
C THR A 96 18.40 -1.37 -5.11
N ARG A 97 17.95 -1.82 -6.28
CA ARG A 97 17.73 -0.95 -7.46
C ARG A 97 16.24 -0.74 -7.72
N SER A 98 15.39 -1.15 -6.77
CA SER A 98 13.94 -1.05 -6.90
C SER A 98 13.47 0.41 -6.80
N ASP A 99 12.38 0.70 -7.49
CA ASP A 99 11.64 1.94 -7.32
C ASP A 99 10.94 2.04 -5.95
N THR A 100 10.68 0.90 -5.31
CA THR A 100 10.09 0.82 -3.96
C THR A 100 10.97 1.50 -2.93
N GLU A 101 12.28 1.24 -2.98
CA GLU A 101 13.24 1.87 -2.07
C GLU A 101 13.37 3.37 -2.34
N VAL A 102 13.25 3.81 -3.60
CA VAL A 102 13.22 5.24 -3.95
C VAL A 102 12.03 5.94 -3.30
N ILE A 103 10.85 5.30 -3.24
CA ILE A 103 9.70 5.86 -2.52
C ILE A 103 10.00 5.97 -1.01
N LEU A 104 10.62 4.94 -0.43
CA LEU A 104 10.94 4.91 1.01
C LEU A 104 11.93 6.02 1.39
N GLU A 105 13.02 6.16 0.64
CA GLU A 105 14.00 7.23 0.84
C GLU A 105 13.42 8.62 0.54
N ALA A 106 12.58 8.75 -0.48
CA ALA A 106 11.87 10.00 -0.76
C ALA A 106 10.96 10.42 0.39
N TYR A 107 10.25 9.48 1.03
CA TYR A 107 9.43 9.76 2.20
C TYR A 107 10.28 10.12 3.43
N LYS A 108 11.43 9.45 3.64
CA LYS A 108 12.37 9.81 4.72
C LYS A 108 12.89 11.24 4.56
N HIS A 109 13.14 11.67 3.33
CA HIS A 109 13.73 12.98 3.05
C HIS A 109 12.70 14.11 2.98
N TRP A 110 11.55 13.90 2.32
CA TRP A 110 10.54 14.94 2.09
C TRP A 110 9.22 14.75 2.85
N GLY A 111 9.06 13.66 3.60
CA GLY A 111 7.78 13.30 4.23
C GLY A 111 6.66 13.16 3.21
N ASP A 112 5.49 13.74 3.53
CA ASP A 112 4.30 13.69 2.69
C ASP A 112 4.50 14.32 1.30
N GLY A 113 5.38 15.33 1.23
CA GLY A 113 5.75 16.05 0.01
C GLY A 113 6.46 15.17 -1.02
N CYS A 114 6.90 13.96 -0.64
CA CYS A 114 7.47 13.01 -1.58
C CYS A 114 6.53 12.71 -2.76
N THR A 115 5.21 12.71 -2.51
CA THR A 115 4.19 12.41 -3.52
C THR A 115 4.17 13.41 -4.67
N GLU A 116 4.63 14.64 -4.46
CA GLU A 116 4.71 15.68 -5.50
C GLU A 116 5.89 15.44 -6.47
N ARG A 117 6.88 14.66 -6.03
CA ARG A 117 8.09 14.32 -6.78
C ARG A 117 7.94 13.04 -7.60
N LEU A 118 6.98 12.18 -7.25
CA LEU A 118 6.77 10.88 -7.88
C LEU A 118 6.03 11.02 -9.22
N ASN A 119 6.70 10.63 -10.31
CA ASN A 119 6.07 10.44 -11.62
C ASN A 119 5.84 8.95 -11.85
N GLY A 120 4.59 8.51 -11.91
CA GLY A 120 4.28 7.09 -12.03
C GLY A 120 2.81 6.76 -11.92
N MET A 121 2.54 5.47 -11.85
CA MET A 121 1.25 4.92 -11.45
C MET A 121 1.46 4.16 -10.15
N PHE A 122 0.80 4.53 -9.06
CA PHE A 122 1.15 3.98 -7.76
C PHE A 122 0.00 3.97 -6.77
N ALA A 123 0.04 2.98 -5.89
CA ALA A 123 -0.60 2.97 -4.60
C ALA A 123 0.39 2.38 -3.61
N PHE A 124 0.63 3.05 -2.48
CA PHE A 124 1.53 2.54 -1.44
C PHE A 124 1.04 2.87 -0.04
N ALA A 125 1.59 2.13 0.92
CA ALA A 125 1.45 2.38 2.34
C ALA A 125 2.83 2.39 2.98
N ILE A 126 3.14 3.44 3.74
CA ILE A 126 4.36 3.55 4.55
C ILE A 126 3.97 3.60 6.03
N TRP A 127 4.61 2.76 6.84
CA TRP A 127 4.55 2.84 8.29
C TRP A 127 5.84 3.47 8.82
N ASP A 128 5.74 4.54 9.60
CA ASP A 128 6.81 5.09 10.41
C ASP A 128 6.59 4.68 11.88
N GLU A 129 7.45 3.81 12.39
CA GLU A 129 7.35 3.28 13.75
C GLU A 129 7.62 4.34 14.83
N SER A 130 8.53 5.28 14.56
CA SER A 130 8.89 6.34 15.50
C SER A 130 7.75 7.35 15.67
N GLN A 131 7.14 7.75 14.55
CA GLN A 131 6.00 8.67 14.57
C GLN A 131 4.66 7.98 14.83
N ARG A 132 4.64 6.64 14.85
CA ARG A 132 3.43 5.82 14.87
C ARG A 132 2.42 6.30 13.83
N ARG A 133 2.85 6.33 12.55
CA ARG A 133 2.05 6.91 11.47
C ARG A 133 1.99 5.98 10.27
N LEU A 134 0.77 5.72 9.79
CA LEU A 134 0.53 5.09 8.49
C LEU A 134 0.22 6.16 7.46
N PHE A 135 1.04 6.26 6.42
CA PHE A 135 0.85 7.14 5.28
C PHE A 135 0.39 6.31 4.07
N LEU A 136 -0.81 6.59 3.56
CA LEU A 136 -1.38 5.95 2.38
C LEU A 136 -1.41 6.96 1.23
N ALA A 137 -0.89 6.57 0.07
CA ALA A 137 -0.87 7.43 -1.11
C ALA A 137 -1.30 6.67 -2.37
N ARG A 138 -1.91 7.41 -3.30
CA ARG A 138 -2.34 6.92 -4.62
C ARG A 138 -2.01 7.97 -5.67
N ASP A 139 -1.68 7.55 -6.88
CA ASP A 139 -1.37 8.45 -7.98
C ASP A 139 -2.54 9.35 -8.37
N ARG A 140 -2.24 10.49 -9.01
CA ARG A 140 -3.18 11.58 -9.32
C ARG A 140 -4.41 11.14 -10.12
N LEU A 141 -4.25 10.15 -10.99
CA LEU A 141 -5.33 9.62 -11.84
C LEU A 141 -5.96 8.36 -11.23
N GLY A 142 -5.46 7.90 -10.08
CA GLY A 142 -5.92 6.68 -9.44
C GLY A 142 -5.69 5.43 -10.30
N LYS A 143 -4.63 5.36 -11.10
CA LYS A 143 -4.35 4.20 -11.97
C LYS A 143 -4.22 2.91 -11.17
N LYS A 144 -3.59 2.95 -9.99
CA LYS A 144 -3.49 1.77 -9.11
C LYS A 144 -4.58 1.83 -8.04
N PRO A 145 -5.44 0.79 -7.91
CA PRO A 145 -6.55 0.83 -6.97
C PRO A 145 -6.04 0.72 -5.53
N LEU A 146 -6.65 1.50 -4.65
CA LEU A 146 -6.48 1.49 -3.21
C LEU A 146 -7.84 1.80 -2.58
N TYR A 147 -8.41 0.81 -1.92
CA TYR A 147 -9.64 0.91 -1.16
C TYR A 147 -9.30 0.89 0.33
N TYR A 148 -10.06 1.62 1.13
CA TYR A 148 -9.89 1.62 2.58
C TYR A 148 -11.23 1.72 3.30
N HIS A 149 -11.23 1.28 4.56
CA HIS A 149 -12.34 1.38 5.48
C HIS A 149 -11.82 1.87 6.84
N ARG A 150 -12.41 2.94 7.36
CA ARG A 150 -12.06 3.46 8.69
C ARG A 150 -12.73 2.63 9.77
N LEU A 151 -11.96 2.20 10.77
CA LEU A 151 -12.47 1.50 11.96
C LEU A 151 -12.91 2.51 13.05
N GLY A 152 -13.56 3.60 12.63
CA GLY A 152 -13.73 4.80 13.45
C GLY A 152 -12.39 5.48 13.71
N ASP A 153 -12.13 5.84 14.98
CA ASP A 153 -10.86 6.42 15.42
C ASP A 153 -9.82 5.35 15.81
N ARG A 154 -10.20 4.07 15.70
CA ARG A 154 -9.37 2.92 16.10
C ARG A 154 -8.38 2.48 15.04
N GLY A 155 -8.48 3.01 13.82
CA GLY A 155 -7.54 2.72 12.74
C GLY A 155 -8.19 2.57 11.38
N VAL A 156 -7.54 1.82 10.49
CA VAL A 156 -7.91 1.71 9.08
C VAL A 156 -7.54 0.34 8.52
N VAL A 157 -8.37 -0.19 7.65
CA VAL A 157 -8.08 -1.37 6.82
C VAL A 157 -7.99 -0.90 5.38
N PHE A 158 -7.01 -1.39 4.62
CA PHE A 158 -6.88 -1.06 3.21
C PHE A 158 -6.50 -2.28 2.37
N ALA A 159 -6.87 -2.25 1.09
CA ALA A 159 -6.50 -3.26 0.11
C ALA A 159 -6.57 -2.74 -1.33
N SER A 160 -5.88 -3.40 -2.25
CA SER A 160 -5.99 -3.07 -3.67
C SER A 160 -7.32 -3.46 -4.33
N GLU A 161 -8.07 -4.38 -3.73
CA GLU A 161 -9.35 -4.85 -4.28
C GLU A 161 -10.40 -4.99 -3.17
N LEU A 162 -11.65 -4.63 -3.49
CA LEU A 162 -12.80 -4.76 -2.61
C LEU A 162 -12.98 -6.20 -2.08
N LYS A 163 -12.73 -7.22 -2.91
CA LYS A 163 -12.83 -8.65 -2.50
C LYS A 163 -11.83 -9.04 -1.42
N SER A 164 -10.64 -8.42 -1.43
CA SER A 164 -9.63 -8.59 -0.39
C SER A 164 -10.08 -7.84 0.87
N LEU A 165 -10.50 -6.59 0.70
CA LEU A 165 -10.97 -5.74 1.81
C LEU A 165 -12.09 -6.39 2.64
N ARG A 166 -13.07 -7.04 2.00
CA ARG A 166 -14.20 -7.73 2.67
C ARG A 166 -13.82 -8.89 3.57
N LEU A 167 -12.62 -9.44 3.42
CA LEU A 167 -12.18 -10.56 4.26
C LEU A 167 -11.81 -10.13 5.68
N HIS A 168 -11.68 -8.81 5.91
CA HIS A 168 -11.49 -8.30 7.26
C HIS A 168 -12.81 -8.36 8.06
N PRO A 169 -12.83 -8.89 9.30
CA PRO A 169 -14.06 -9.10 10.08
C PRO A 169 -14.92 -7.85 10.31
N ALA A 170 -14.28 -6.68 10.36
CA ALA A 170 -14.98 -5.40 10.51
C ALA A 170 -15.69 -4.91 9.22
N ILE A 171 -15.49 -5.58 8.09
CA ILE A 171 -15.97 -5.17 6.76
C ILE A 171 -17.01 -6.18 6.27
N ALA A 172 -18.03 -6.39 7.11
CA ALA A 172 -19.21 -7.17 6.78
C ALA A 172 -20.32 -6.22 6.29
N GLY A 173 -20.19 -5.74 5.04
CA GLY A 173 -21.17 -4.84 4.42
C GLY A 173 -22.19 -5.58 3.56
N THR A 174 -23.45 -5.14 3.62
CA THR A 174 -24.44 -5.35 2.56
C THR A 174 -24.16 -4.40 1.41
N VAL A 175 -24.48 -4.81 0.17
CA VAL A 175 -24.27 -3.95 -1.00
C VAL A 175 -25.00 -2.62 -0.84
N ASN A 176 -24.32 -1.50 -1.07
CA ASN A 176 -24.95 -0.18 -1.10
C ASN A 176 -25.73 -0.03 -2.43
N PRO A 177 -27.07 -0.01 -2.41
CA PRO A 177 -27.87 0.01 -3.63
C PRO A 177 -27.68 1.31 -4.43
N THR A 178 -27.36 2.42 -3.77
CA THR A 178 -27.10 3.71 -4.43
C THR A 178 -25.77 3.66 -5.18
N ALA A 179 -24.71 3.18 -4.52
CA ALA A 179 -23.41 3.03 -5.17
C ALA A 179 -23.44 1.99 -6.30
N LEU A 180 -24.21 0.91 -6.12
CA LEU A 180 -24.48 -0.06 -7.18
C LEU A 180 -25.22 0.59 -8.35
N GLY A 181 -26.25 1.39 -8.08
CA GLY A 181 -26.96 2.15 -9.11
C GLY A 181 -26.03 3.08 -9.89
N HIS A 182 -25.17 3.84 -9.22
CA HIS A 182 -24.15 4.66 -9.87
C HIS A 182 -23.24 3.82 -10.78
N TYR A 183 -22.73 2.70 -10.27
CA TYR A 183 -21.84 1.86 -11.05
C TYR A 183 -22.54 1.26 -12.28
N LEU A 184 -23.76 0.76 -12.13
CA LEU A 184 -24.51 0.18 -13.25
C LEU A 184 -24.93 1.22 -14.30
N SER A 185 -25.20 2.46 -13.89
CA SER A 185 -25.60 3.54 -14.80
C SER A 185 -24.43 4.30 -15.42
N LEU A 186 -23.33 4.49 -14.69
CA LEU A 186 -22.23 5.39 -15.05
C LEU A 186 -20.89 4.68 -15.23
N ASN A 187 -20.77 3.40 -14.84
CA ASN A 187 -19.54 2.62 -14.78
C ASN A 187 -18.52 3.13 -13.72
N TYR A 188 -18.92 4.02 -12.82
CA TYR A 188 -18.16 4.49 -11.65
C TYR A 188 -19.10 4.95 -10.52
N THR A 189 -18.59 5.08 -9.30
CA THR A 189 -19.34 5.63 -8.16
C THR A 189 -19.09 7.12 -8.00
N LEU A 190 -20.16 7.89 -7.74
CA LEU A 190 -20.04 9.32 -7.42
C LEU A 190 -19.48 9.51 -6.01
N THR A 191 -18.62 10.52 -5.84
CA THR A 191 -18.06 10.95 -4.54
C THR A 191 -17.29 9.84 -3.81
N SER A 192 -17.46 9.72 -2.49
CA SER A 192 -16.84 8.70 -1.63
C SER A 192 -17.70 7.44 -1.46
N ALA A 193 -18.72 7.23 -2.29
CA ALA A 193 -19.59 6.07 -2.19
C ALA A 193 -18.86 4.79 -2.62
N CYS A 194 -19.03 3.73 -1.83
CA CYS A 194 -18.52 2.38 -2.10
C CYS A 194 -19.69 1.42 -2.31
N ILE A 195 -19.52 0.43 -3.21
CA ILE A 195 -20.51 -0.63 -3.43
C ILE A 195 -20.65 -1.53 -2.19
N LEU A 196 -19.61 -1.58 -1.37
CA LEU A 196 -19.56 -2.32 -0.11
C LEU A 196 -19.81 -1.44 1.10
#